data_AF-A0A6C0BA83-F1
#
_entry.id   AF-A0A6C0BA83-F1
#
_cell.length_a   1.000
_cell.length_b   1.000
_cell.length_c   1.000
_cell.angle_alpha   90.00
_cell.angle_beta   90.00
_cell.angle_gamma   90.00
#
_symmetry.space_group_name_H-M   'P 1'
#
loop_
_entity.id
_entity.type
_entity.pdbx_description
1 polymer ?
#
loop_
_entity_poly.entity_id
_entity_poly.type
_entity_poly.pdbx_seq_one_letter_code
_entity_poly.pdbx_strand_id
1 'polypeptide(L)'
;MKLVTFLCINFIVSFFSDIVLNDLSTSVFLSLKPYFHNQSIIVSAIYAGITVEIALLITIGCFYLLFHSFVPNTLKMLFVFCVIAFIIGFIADIFIDKMHIFGNRLDAYYKKVGAGFWGAAAFLFSILISYFIQKEILPIL
;
A
#
# COMPACT_ATOMS: atom_id res chain seq x y z
N MET A 1 -7.72 3.37 18.40
CA MET A 1 -7.84 2.43 17.25
C MET A 1 -7.25 1.07 17.62
N LYS A 2 -7.80 -0.04 17.12
CA LYS A 2 -7.27 -1.40 17.37
C LYS A 2 -6.35 -1.82 16.22
N LEU A 3 -5.21 -2.45 16.54
CA LEU A 3 -4.21 -2.89 15.55
C LEU A 3 -4.81 -3.86 14.53
N VAL A 4 -5.47 -4.93 14.98
CA VAL A 4 -6.02 -5.97 14.10
C VAL A 4 -6.97 -5.37 13.06
N THR A 5 -7.88 -4.49 13.47
CA THR A 5 -8.79 -3.83 12.53
C THR A 5 -8.06 -2.89 11.58
N PHE A 6 -6.97 -2.25 12.00
CA PHE A 6 -6.19 -1.38 11.11
C PHE A 6 -5.51 -2.18 10.00
N LEU A 7 -4.91 -3.33 10.35
CA LEU A 7 -4.36 -4.28 9.37
C LEU A 7 -5.47 -4.76 8.41
N CYS A 8 -6.58 -5.27 8.94
CA CYS A 8 -7.69 -5.75 8.09
C CYS A 8 -8.21 -4.68 7.12
N ILE A 9 -8.35 -3.42 7.56
CA ILE A 9 -8.81 -2.34 6.70
C ILE A 9 -7.75 -1.99 5.64
N ASN A 10 -6.46 -1.93 5.98
CA ASN A 10 -5.41 -1.69 4.97
C ASN A 10 -5.38 -2.79 3.90
N PHE A 11 -5.49 -4.05 4.31
CA PHE A 11 -5.62 -5.17 3.37
C PHE A 11 -6.84 -5.00 2.44
N ILE A 12 -8.01 -4.67 2.99
CA ILE A 12 -9.23 -4.47 2.19
C ILE A 12 -9.08 -3.29 1.23
N VAL A 13 -8.58 -2.15 1.72
CA VAL A 13 -8.40 -0.93 0.92
C VAL A 13 -7.44 -1.18 -0.24
N SER A 14 -6.31 -1.84 0.02
CA SER A 14 -5.33 -2.18 -1.02
C SER A 14 -5.87 -3.21 -2.02
N PHE A 15 -6.59 -4.23 -1.55
CA PHE A 15 -7.27 -5.21 -2.41
C PHE A 15 -8.23 -4.52 -3.39
N PHE A 16 -9.13 -3.66 -2.90
CA PHE A 16 -10.07 -2.94 -3.77
C PHE A 16 -9.38 -1.90 -4.65
N SER A 17 -8.32 -1.25 -4.14
CA SER A 17 -7.54 -0.30 -4.93
C SER A 17 -6.90 -0.97 -6.15
N ASP A 18 -6.40 -2.21 -5.99
CA ASP A 18 -5.81 -2.96 -7.11
C ASP A 18 -6.86 -3.39 -8.15
N ILE A 19 -8.08 -3.75 -7.71
CA ILE A 19 -9.20 -3.99 -8.62
C ILE A 19 -9.55 -2.73 -9.43
N VAL A 20 -9.61 -1.57 -8.77
CA VAL A 20 -9.85 -0.29 -9.47
C VAL A 20 -8.70 0.03 -10.41
N LEU A 21 -7.46 -0.22 -9.98
CA LEU A 21 -6.26 0.02 -10.80
C LEU A 21 -6.22 -0.89 -12.03
N ASN A 22 -6.69 -2.12 -11.91
CA ASN A 22 -6.88 -3.04 -13.03
C ASN A 22 -7.80 -2.43 -14.09
N ASP A 23 -8.97 -1.93 -13.69
CA ASP A 23 -9.93 -1.33 -14.62
C ASP A 23 -9.33 -0.07 -15.28
N LEU A 24 -8.66 0.77 -14.50
CA LEU A 24 -7.96 1.96 -14.99
C LEU A 24 -6.75 1.63 -15.87
N SER A 25 -6.15 0.44 -15.76
CA SER A 25 -5.02 0.02 -16.61
C SER A 25 -5.41 -0.13 -18.08
N THR A 26 -6.71 -0.29 -18.37
CA THR A 26 -7.23 -0.44 -19.73
C THR A 26 -7.37 0.88 -20.48
N SER A 27 -7.45 2.01 -19.76
CA SER A 27 -7.78 3.33 -20.33
C SER A 27 -6.79 4.43 -19.93
N VAL A 28 -6.40 4.50 -18.66
CA VAL A 28 -5.57 5.59 -18.11
C VAL A 28 -4.12 5.15 -17.93
N PHE A 29 -3.90 4.01 -17.28
CA PHE A 29 -2.57 3.52 -16.91
C PHE A 29 -2.13 2.36 -17.81
N LEU A 30 -2.02 2.62 -19.11
CA LEU A 30 -1.68 1.61 -20.13
C LEU A 30 -0.37 0.85 -19.84
N SER A 31 0.57 1.45 -19.10
CA SER A 31 1.82 0.81 -18.69
C SER A 31 1.64 -0.31 -17.66
N LEU A 32 0.51 -0.36 -16.94
CA LEU A 32 0.15 -1.44 -16.01
C LEU A 32 -0.62 -2.58 -16.68
N LYS A 33 -1.08 -2.40 -17.92
CA LYS A 33 -1.82 -3.42 -18.66
C LYS A 33 -1.10 -4.79 -18.71
N PRO A 34 0.23 -4.88 -18.92
CA PRO A 34 0.93 -6.18 -18.91
C PRO A 34 0.89 -6.91 -17.57
N TYR A 35 0.79 -6.17 -16.46
CA TYR A 35 0.68 -6.73 -15.12
C TYR A 35 -0.65 -7.43 -14.92
N PHE A 36 -1.74 -6.76 -15.28
CA PHE A 36 -3.08 -7.26 -15.06
C PHE A 36 -3.55 -8.28 -16.10
N HIS A 37 -3.13 -8.14 -17.37
CA HIS A 37 -3.60 -9.04 -18.43
C HIS A 37 -3.11 -10.49 -18.28
N ASN A 38 -1.97 -10.69 -17.61
CA ASN A 38 -1.32 -12.00 -17.48
C ASN A 38 -1.67 -12.72 -16.16
N GLN A 39 -2.60 -12.18 -15.37
CA GLN A 39 -2.94 -12.70 -14.05
C GLN A 39 -4.45 -12.51 -13.77
N SER A 40 -5.02 -13.38 -12.95
CA SER A 40 -6.38 -13.16 -12.45
C SER A 40 -6.43 -11.92 -11.56
N ILE A 41 -7.42 -11.05 -11.79
CA ILE A 41 -7.65 -9.80 -11.05
C ILE A 41 -7.64 -10.05 -9.53
N ILE A 42 -8.31 -11.11 -9.08
CA ILE A 42 -8.40 -11.47 -7.66
C ILE A 42 -7.03 -11.81 -7.08
N VAL A 43 -6.18 -12.50 -7.86
CA VAL A 43 -4.85 -12.91 -7.40
C VAL A 43 -3.92 -11.70 -7.31
N SER A 44 -3.98 -10.78 -8.28
CA SER A 44 -3.23 -9.51 -8.21
C SER A 44 -3.65 -8.69 -6.98
N ALA A 45 -4.96 -8.60 -6.74
CA ALA A 45 -5.49 -7.86 -5.60
C ALA A 45 -5.08 -8.47 -4.24
N ILE A 46 -5.03 -9.81 -4.14
CA ILE A 46 -4.49 -10.49 -2.96
C ILE A 46 -3.00 -10.16 -2.77
N TYR A 47 -2.21 -10.17 -3.84
CA TYR A 47 -0.80 -9.81 -3.75
C TYR A 47 -0.58 -8.36 -3.34
N ALA A 48 -1.36 -7.42 -3.88
CA ALA A 48 -1.33 -6.03 -3.45
C ALA A 48 -1.63 -5.91 -1.94
N GLY A 49 -2.66 -6.63 -1.47
CA GLY A 49 -2.98 -6.74 -0.04
C GLY A 49 -1.81 -7.22 0.81
N ILE A 50 -1.20 -8.34 0.43
CA ILE A 50 -0.06 -8.91 1.15
C ILE A 50 1.15 -7.97 1.15
N THR A 51 1.46 -7.35 0.00
CA THR A 51 2.58 -6.40 -0.12
C THR A 51 2.39 -5.20 0.80
N VAL A 52 1.18 -4.64 0.86
CA VAL A 52 0.85 -3.54 1.78
C VAL A 52 0.97 -3.98 3.23
N GLU A 53 0.45 -5.16 3.60
CA GLU A 53 0.56 -5.67 4.97
C GLU A 53 2.02 -5.86 5.42
N ILE A 54 2.88 -6.40 4.55
CA ILE A 54 4.31 -6.56 4.87
C ILE A 54 4.97 -5.19 5.13
N ALA A 55 4.75 -4.23 4.23
CA ALA A 55 5.28 -2.86 4.41
C ALA A 55 4.71 -2.18 5.67
N LEU A 56 3.44 -2.46 5.98
CA LEU A 56 2.74 -1.96 7.15
C LEU A 56 3.31 -2.51 8.44
N LEU A 57 3.59 -3.81 8.52
CA LEU A 57 4.21 -4.42 9.70
C LEU A 57 5.59 -3.83 9.99
N ILE A 58 6.40 -3.60 8.95
CA ILE A 58 7.71 -2.94 9.10
C ILE A 58 7.53 -1.51 9.61
N THR A 59 6.59 -0.76 9.02
CA THR A 59 6.25 0.61 9.42
C THR A 59 5.80 0.67 10.88
N ILE A 60 4.93 -0.24 11.30
CA ILE A 60 4.45 -0.36 12.68
C ILE A 60 5.60 -0.68 13.63
N GLY A 61 6.51 -1.57 13.24
CA GLY A 61 7.72 -1.86 14.01
C GLY A 61 8.57 -0.62 14.24
N CYS A 62 8.89 0.13 13.18
CA CYS A 62 9.62 1.39 13.28
C CYS A 62 8.89 2.43 14.13
N PHE A 63 7.57 2.56 13.96
CA PHE A 63 6.76 3.51 14.72
C PHE A 63 6.66 3.15 16.20
N TYR A 64 6.55 1.86 16.52
CA TYR A 64 6.52 1.36 17.91
C TYR A 64 7.81 1.69 18.66
N LEU A 65 8.97 1.64 17.98
CA LEU A 65 10.25 2.04 18.57
C LEU A 65 10.31 3.52 18.97
N LEU A 66 9.53 4.39 18.32
CA LEU A 66 9.52 5.83 18.57
C LEU A 66 8.44 6.28 19.56
N PHE A 67 7.26 5.68 19.51
CA PHE A 67 6.09 6.14 20.27
C PHE A 67 5.50 5.09 21.23
N HIS A 68 6.06 3.87 21.28
CA HIS A 68 5.52 2.73 22.03
C HIS A 68 4.03 2.47 21.76
N SER A 69 3.61 2.75 20.52
CA SER A 69 2.24 2.59 20.07
C SER A 69 2.23 1.87 18.74
N PHE A 70 1.27 0.97 18.53
CA PHE A 70 1.18 0.18 17.29
C PHE A 70 0.45 0.92 16.17
N VAL A 71 -0.37 1.91 16.51
CA VAL A 71 -1.17 2.69 15.54
C VAL A 71 -1.19 4.15 15.95
N PRO A 72 -1.20 5.09 14.98
CA PRO A 72 -1.25 6.52 15.31
C PRO A 72 -2.62 6.86 15.92
N ASN A 73 -2.64 7.55 17.07
CA ASN A 73 -3.89 7.98 17.71
C ASN A 73 -4.15 9.49 17.54
N THR A 74 -3.12 10.27 17.24
CA THR A 74 -3.22 11.72 17.02
C THR A 74 -2.79 12.09 15.60
N LEU A 75 -3.18 13.26 15.12
CA LEU A 75 -2.74 13.76 13.79
C LEU A 75 -1.23 13.93 13.70
N LYS A 76 -0.58 14.32 14.81
CA LYS A 76 0.89 14.41 14.88
C LYS A 76 1.54 13.04 14.72
N MET A 77 1.00 12.04 15.41
CA MET A 77 1.46 10.64 15.27
C MET A 77 1.22 10.12 13.85
N LEU A 78 0.06 10.44 13.25
CA LEU A 78 -0.24 10.07 11.87
C LEU A 78 0.77 10.67 10.89
N PHE A 79 1.11 11.95 11.05
CA PHE A 79 2.10 12.59 10.19
C PHE A 79 3.45 11.87 10.24
N VAL A 80 3.95 11.55 11.44
CA VAL A 80 5.21 10.81 11.59
C VAL A 80 5.08 9.38 11.06
N PHE A 81 3.94 8.72 11.29
CA PHE A 81 3.64 7.40 10.74
C PHE A 81 3.70 7.41 9.20
N CYS A 82 3.12 8.43 8.56
CA CYS A 82 3.19 8.62 7.11
C CYS A 82 4.62 8.89 6.62
N VAL A 83 5.43 9.68 7.34
CA VAL A 83 6.83 9.89 6.94
C VAL A 83 7.61 8.57 6.95
N ILE A 84 7.45 7.75 8.00
CA ILE A 84 8.07 6.42 8.08
C ILE A 84 7.54 5.53 6.96
N ALA A 85 6.22 5.48 6.79
CA ALA A 85 5.57 4.68 5.76
C ALA A 85 6.04 5.05 4.35
N PHE A 86 6.23 6.34 4.07
CA PHE A 86 6.76 6.79 2.78
C PHE A 86 8.16 6.26 2.53
N ILE A 87 9.06 6.33 3.52
CA ILE A 87 10.43 5.81 3.41
C ILE A 87 10.40 4.29 3.19
N ILE A 88 9.61 3.56 4.01
CA ILE A 88 9.48 2.10 3.90
C ILE A 88 8.88 1.70 2.55
N GLY A 89 7.80 2.36 2.13
CA GLY A 89 7.15 2.11 0.84
C GLY A 89 8.05 2.40 -0.34
N PHE A 90 8.86 3.47 -0.26
CA PHE A 90 9.81 3.82 -1.31
C PHE A 90 10.89 2.75 -1.46
N ILE A 91 11.46 2.29 -0.35
CA ILE A 91 12.46 1.22 -0.35
C ILE A 91 11.85 -0.11 -0.82
N ALA A 92 10.64 -0.43 -0.35
CA ALA A 92 9.93 -1.65 -0.73
C ALA A 92 9.65 -1.69 -2.25
N ASP A 93 9.20 -0.59 -2.84
CA ASP A 93 8.92 -0.50 -4.27
C ASP A 93 10.19 -0.67 -5.12
N ILE A 94 11.31 -0.05 -4.70
CA ILE A 94 12.62 -0.28 -5.32
C ILE A 94 13.06 -1.75 -5.20
N PHE A 95 12.80 -2.38 -4.06
CA PHE A 95 13.14 -3.79 -3.85
C PHE A 95 12.30 -4.70 -4.74
N ILE A 96 11.00 -4.41 -4.88
CA ILE A 96 10.08 -5.14 -5.77
C ILE A 96 10.57 -5.10 -7.22
N ASP A 97 10.97 -3.92 -7.69
CA ASP A 97 11.53 -3.73 -9.04
C ASP A 97 12.84 -4.51 -9.21
N LYS A 98 13.84 -4.24 -8.35
CA LYS A 98 15.18 -4.82 -8.49
C LYS A 98 15.22 -6.34 -8.35
N MET A 99 14.34 -6.91 -7.53
CA MET A 99 14.27 -8.36 -7.32
C MET A 99 13.31 -9.05 -8.28
N HIS A 100 12.65 -8.30 -9.18
CA HIS A 100 11.60 -8.80 -10.06
C HIS A 100 10.59 -9.69 -9.31
N ILE A 101 10.08 -9.21 -8.15
CA ILE A 101 9.14 -9.98 -7.31
C ILE A 101 7.89 -10.39 -8.10
N PHE A 102 7.46 -9.55 -9.03
CA PHE A 102 6.36 -9.83 -9.95
C PHE A 102 6.82 -10.29 -11.34
N GLY A 103 8.06 -10.76 -11.47
CA GLY A 103 8.72 -11.02 -12.74
C GLY A 103 8.82 -9.74 -13.58
N ASN A 104 8.74 -9.90 -14.90
CA ASN A 104 8.88 -8.78 -15.86
C ASN A 104 7.58 -8.00 -16.08
N ARG A 105 6.59 -8.20 -15.20
CA ARG A 105 5.22 -7.69 -15.40
C ARG A 105 5.09 -6.19 -15.14
N LEU A 106 5.90 -5.67 -14.24
CA LEU A 106 5.91 -4.25 -13.86
C LEU A 106 7.01 -3.46 -14.58
N ASP A 107 7.87 -4.10 -15.38
CA ASP A 107 9.00 -3.45 -16.05
C ASP A 107 8.54 -2.27 -16.93
N ALA A 108 7.44 -2.44 -17.68
CA ALA A 108 6.89 -1.37 -18.51
C ALA A 108 6.39 -0.18 -17.68
N TYR A 109 5.88 -0.45 -16.48
CA TYR A 109 5.46 0.57 -15.53
C TYR A 109 6.68 1.28 -14.93
N TYR A 110 7.63 0.55 -14.36
CA TYR A 110 8.82 1.15 -13.76
C TYR A 110 9.69 1.89 -14.78
N LYS A 111 9.77 1.44 -16.02
CA LYS A 111 10.47 2.17 -17.09
C LYS A 111 9.81 3.50 -17.43
N LYS A 112 8.49 3.62 -17.25
CA LYS A 112 7.73 4.84 -17.58
C LYS A 112 7.76 5.86 -16.44
N VAL A 113 7.55 5.41 -15.20
CA VAL A 113 7.32 6.33 -14.06
C VAL A 113 8.38 6.22 -12.96
N GLY A 114 9.30 5.27 -13.06
CA GLY A 114 10.30 4.96 -12.03
C GLY A 114 9.73 4.13 -10.87
N ALA A 115 10.63 3.41 -10.19
CA ALA A 115 10.32 2.73 -8.92
C ALA A 115 10.54 3.68 -7.72
N GLY A 116 9.87 3.40 -6.61
CA GLY A 116 9.98 4.11 -5.34
C GLY A 116 8.77 4.98 -5.06
N PHE A 117 8.66 6.10 -5.77
CA PHE A 117 7.70 7.16 -5.42
C PHE A 117 6.24 6.68 -5.48
N TRP A 118 5.87 5.99 -6.56
CA TRP A 118 4.47 5.61 -6.77
C TRP A 118 4.03 4.45 -5.87
N GLY A 119 4.91 3.48 -5.59
CA GLY A 119 4.63 2.47 -4.58
C GLY A 119 4.49 3.09 -3.18
N ALA A 120 5.35 4.04 -2.82
CA ALA A 120 5.22 4.78 -1.57
C ALA A 120 3.91 5.57 -1.49
N ALA A 121 3.52 6.23 -2.58
CA ALA A 121 2.27 6.99 -2.64
C ALA A 121 1.03 6.08 -2.51
N ALA A 122 1.02 4.92 -3.18
CA ALA A 122 -0.05 3.94 -3.05
C ALA A 122 -0.15 3.38 -1.62
N PHE A 123 0.99 3.14 -0.97
CA PHE A 123 1.03 2.70 0.41
C PHE A 123 0.51 3.77 1.38
N LEU A 124 0.90 5.03 1.20
CA LEU A 124 0.35 6.15 1.96
C LEU A 124 -1.16 6.31 1.78
N PHE A 125 -1.63 6.17 0.54
CA PHE A 125 -3.05 6.21 0.25
C PHE A 125 -3.82 5.18 1.07
N SER A 126 -3.34 3.93 1.10
CA SER A 126 -3.96 2.86 1.91
C SER A 126 -4.02 3.22 3.40
N ILE A 127 -2.91 3.72 3.96
CA ILE A 127 -2.83 4.13 5.37
C ILE A 127 -3.80 5.25 5.71
N LEU A 128 -3.86 6.30 4.87
CA LEU A 128 -4.70 7.48 5.12
C LEU A 128 -6.19 7.13 5.06
N ILE A 129 -6.60 6.36 4.05
CA ILE A 129 -7.97 5.90 3.91
C ILE A 129 -8.33 4.97 5.08
N SER A 130 -7.45 4.04 5.44
CA SER A 130 -7.69 3.12 6.55
C SER A 130 -7.78 3.83 7.90
N TYR A 131 -6.94 4.85 8.12
CA TYR A 131 -7.01 5.70 9.30
C TYR A 131 -8.36 6.42 9.38
N PHE A 132 -8.79 7.03 8.28
CA PHE A 132 -10.05 7.75 8.21
C PHE A 132 -11.25 6.82 8.47
N ILE A 133 -11.30 5.65 7.82
CA ILE A 133 -12.34 4.65 8.04
C ILE A 133 -12.39 4.25 9.51
N GLN A 134 -11.24 3.93 10.10
CA GLN A 134 -11.23 3.40 11.47
C GLN A 134 -11.51 4.47 12.54
N LYS A 135 -11.14 5.73 12.28
CA LYS A 135 -11.31 6.81 13.25
C LYS A 135 -12.67 7.47 13.16
N GLU A 136 -13.19 7.68 11.96
CA GLU A 136 -14.41 8.46 11.75
C GLU A 136 -15.62 7.57 11.46
N ILE A 137 -15.47 6.48 10.70
CA ILE A 137 -16.61 5.64 10.28
C ILE A 137 -16.89 4.53 11.30
N LEU A 138 -15.87 3.79 11.72
CA LEU A 138 -16.05 2.60 12.54
C LEU A 138 -16.61 2.85 13.95
N PRO A 139 -16.34 3.98 14.64
CA PRO A 139 -16.95 4.26 15.94
C PRO A 139 -18.44 4.64 15.86
N ILE A 140 -18.94 4.94 14.66
CA ILE A 140 -20.34 5.32 14.41
C ILE A 140 -21.20 4.08 14.08
N LEU A 141 -20.58 3.00 13.60
CA LEU A 141 -21.18 1.68 13.34
C LEU A 141 -21.31 0.85 14.62
#